data_AF-A0A7Z8Y7L0-F1
#
_entry.id   AF-A0A7Z8Y7L0-F1
#
_cell.length_a   1.000
_cell.length_b   1.000
_cell.length_c   1.000
_cell.angle_alpha   90.00
_cell.angle_beta   90.00
_cell.angle_gamma   90.00
#
_symmetry.space_group_name_H-M   'P 1'
#
loop_
_entity.id
_entity.type
_entity.pdbx_description
1 polymer ?
#
loop_
_entity_poly.entity_id
_entity_poly.type
_entity_poly.pdbx_seq_one_letter_code
_entity_poly.pdbx_strand_id
1 'polypeptide(L)'
;MPAVATAGAPQTVAGTLTAESVAATAPQTALAPESAPASAPETAAPQVTDAASQAVDVASQAVDVASQAAASAPETLDGAHEKMNRLRAGVLGANDGIVSTAAVVLGVAGASSSPQAIIIAGMASLVGGAISMALGEYVSVAAQLDSEKAALRRLGREPHPGELVSPMGAAIASFLSFVVGALIPLLAVALPPVAWRVPAAFIATLIALAITGYVSARIGDADPKRATLRVVIGGFLGLGATFLIGHLFGMIVS
;
A
#
# COMPACT_ATOMS: atom_id res chain seq x y z
N MET A 1 -44.49 56.37 7.38
CA MET A 1 -44.30 57.56 8.24
C MET A 1 -44.73 57.20 9.66
N PRO A 2 -44.20 57.85 10.72
CA PRO A 2 -42.87 57.82 11.38
C PRO A 2 -42.90 56.82 12.60
N ALA A 3 -41.97 56.65 13.55
CA ALA A 3 -41.04 57.55 14.23
C ALA A 3 -39.88 56.80 14.93
N VAL A 4 -38.78 57.52 15.11
CA VAL A 4 -37.51 57.17 15.77
C VAL A 4 -37.40 57.94 17.10
N ALA A 5 -36.94 57.29 18.17
CA ALA A 5 -36.37 57.82 19.43
C ALA A 5 -35.97 56.60 20.31
N THR A 6 -34.96 56.49 21.18
CA THR A 6 -33.86 57.33 21.72
C THR A 6 -33.02 56.40 22.62
N ALA A 7 -31.67 56.42 22.55
CA ALA A 7 -30.71 56.89 23.57
C ALA A 7 -30.41 56.02 24.82
N GLY A 8 -29.12 55.86 25.14
CA GLY A 8 -28.62 55.45 26.47
C GLY A 8 -27.19 54.89 26.49
N ALA A 9 -26.19 55.73 26.79
CA ALA A 9 -24.75 55.44 26.85
C ALA A 9 -24.29 54.64 28.10
N PRO A 10 -22.99 54.29 28.20
CA PRO A 10 -22.31 54.37 29.50
C PRO A 10 -21.00 55.16 29.46
N GLN A 11 -20.75 55.89 30.55
CA GLN A 11 -19.61 56.78 30.78
C GLN A 11 -18.36 56.04 31.32
N THR A 12 -17.22 56.63 31.00
CA THR A 12 -15.86 56.36 31.51
C THR A 12 -15.62 57.04 32.86
N VAL A 13 -14.95 56.38 33.81
CA VAL A 13 -14.16 57.06 34.86
C VAL A 13 -12.89 56.26 35.20
N ALA A 14 -11.78 56.98 35.31
CA ALA A 14 -10.40 56.55 35.52
C ALA A 14 -10.04 56.23 36.99
N GLY A 15 -8.93 55.51 37.19
CA GLY A 15 -8.25 55.36 38.47
C GLY A 15 -6.79 54.94 38.31
N THR A 16 -5.88 55.85 38.64
CA THR A 16 -4.42 55.68 38.67
C THR A 16 -3.97 55.64 40.13
N LEU A 17 -3.22 54.62 40.58
CA LEU A 17 -2.42 54.67 41.82
C LEU A 17 -1.14 53.81 41.71
N THR A 18 -0.13 54.25 42.45
CA THR A 18 1.33 54.08 42.33
C THR A 18 1.92 52.89 43.11
N ALA A 19 3.20 52.63 42.86
CA ALA A 19 4.06 51.59 43.46
C ALA A 19 4.46 51.85 44.93
N GLU A 20 4.67 50.77 45.71
CA GLU A 20 5.76 50.57 46.71
C GLU A 20 5.66 49.14 47.32
N SER A 21 6.74 48.36 47.29
CA SER A 21 7.59 48.01 48.47
C SER A 21 6.95 47.04 49.47
N VAL A 22 7.57 45.86 49.66
CA VAL A 22 8.00 45.31 50.97
C VAL A 22 8.55 43.89 50.75
N ALA A 23 9.83 43.74 51.12
CA ALA A 23 10.51 42.47 51.31
C ALA A 23 10.06 41.80 52.62
N ALA A 24 10.21 40.47 52.68
CA ALA A 24 10.84 39.72 53.79
C ALA A 24 10.10 38.44 54.23
N THR A 25 10.94 37.42 54.43
CA THR A 25 10.84 36.35 55.45
C THR A 25 10.10 35.07 55.10
N ALA A 26 10.89 34.09 54.65
CA ALA A 26 10.62 32.66 54.84
C ALA A 26 10.83 32.25 56.30
N PRO A 27 10.24 31.12 56.73
CA PRO A 27 10.94 30.17 57.58
C PRO A 27 11.06 28.80 56.88
N GLN A 28 12.28 28.26 56.92
CA GLN A 28 12.61 26.89 56.58
C GLN A 28 11.96 25.93 57.59
N THR A 29 11.29 24.88 57.08
CA THR A 29 10.95 23.69 57.88
C THR A 29 11.42 22.44 57.14
N ALA A 30 12.53 21.90 57.67
CA ALA A 30 12.87 20.48 57.80
C ALA A 30 12.66 19.52 56.61
N LEU A 31 13.80 19.22 55.96
CA LEU A 31 14.27 17.93 55.46
C LEU A 31 13.40 16.68 55.75
N ALA A 32 12.85 16.10 54.69
CA ALA A 32 12.55 14.67 54.59
C ALA A 32 13.37 14.11 53.40
N PRO A 33 13.87 12.86 53.44
CA PRO A 33 14.87 12.39 52.50
C PRO A 33 14.29 12.23 51.09
N GLU A 34 15.05 12.73 50.13
CA GLU A 34 14.87 12.58 48.69
C GLU A 34 14.80 11.10 48.32
N SER A 35 13.59 10.56 48.22
CA SER A 35 13.35 9.31 47.50
C SER A 35 13.56 9.59 46.03
N ALA A 36 14.64 9.03 45.48
CA ALA A 36 15.02 9.04 44.07
C ALA A 36 13.79 9.00 43.14
N PRO A 37 13.79 9.73 42.01
CA PRO A 37 12.80 9.49 40.99
C PRO A 37 12.97 8.04 40.54
N ALA A 38 11.98 7.20 40.85
CA ALA A 38 11.85 5.89 40.27
C ALA A 38 11.94 6.06 38.75
N SER A 39 12.98 5.46 38.17
CA SER A 39 13.18 5.36 36.74
C SER A 39 11.85 4.95 36.11
N ALA A 40 11.22 5.88 35.39
CA ALA A 40 10.06 5.55 34.56
C ALA A 40 10.46 4.37 33.67
N PRO A 41 9.59 3.37 33.47
CA PRO A 41 9.91 2.29 32.56
C PRO A 41 10.18 2.94 31.21
N GLU A 42 11.41 2.77 30.73
CA GLU A 42 11.80 3.07 29.36
C GLU A 42 10.77 2.36 28.49
N THR A 43 9.81 3.12 27.94
CA THR A 43 8.82 2.61 27.01
C THR A 43 9.60 2.22 25.77
N ALA A 44 10.02 0.95 25.75
CA ALA A 44 10.69 0.33 24.64
C ALA A 44 9.77 0.45 23.43
N ALA A 45 10.05 1.46 22.60
CA ALA A 45 9.48 1.55 21.28
C ALA A 45 9.71 0.20 20.58
N PRO A 46 8.71 -0.37 19.89
CA PRO A 46 8.89 -1.63 19.19
C PRO A 46 10.10 -1.49 18.28
N GLN A 47 11.13 -2.29 18.52
CA GLN A 47 12.41 -2.15 17.83
C GLN A 47 12.15 -2.43 16.34
N VAL A 48 12.65 -1.57 15.46
CA VAL A 48 12.42 -1.62 13.99
C VAL A 48 12.74 -2.99 13.38
N THR A 49 13.58 -3.78 14.05
CA THR A 49 13.90 -5.18 13.76
C THR A 49 12.70 -6.14 13.86
N ASP A 50 11.77 -5.94 14.80
CA ASP A 50 10.61 -6.81 14.99
C ASP A 50 9.55 -6.59 13.90
N ALA A 51 9.43 -5.35 13.42
CA ALA A 51 8.53 -5.03 12.32
C ALA A 51 9.04 -5.59 10.98
N ALA A 52 10.37 -5.63 10.79
CA ALA A 52 10.98 -6.21 9.61
C ALA A 52 10.82 -7.75 9.58
N SER A 53 11.03 -8.42 10.71
CA SER A 53 10.79 -9.87 10.82
C SER A 53 9.30 -10.21 10.66
N GLN A 54 8.38 -9.45 11.26
CA GLN A 54 6.94 -9.64 11.04
C GLN A 54 6.53 -9.45 9.58
N ALA A 55 7.11 -8.47 8.87
CA ALA A 55 6.83 -8.29 7.44
C ALA A 55 7.32 -9.50 6.62
N VAL A 56 8.45 -10.10 6.99
CA VAL A 56 8.98 -11.32 6.36
C VAL A 56 8.11 -12.54 6.68
N ASP A 57 7.59 -12.66 7.91
CA ASP A 57 6.70 -13.75 8.32
C ASP A 57 5.32 -13.66 7.64
N VAL A 58 4.77 -12.46 7.50
CA VAL A 58 3.52 -12.24 6.75
C VAL A 58 3.75 -12.50 5.26
N ALA A 59 4.91 -12.11 4.72
CA ALA A 59 5.30 -12.43 3.35
C ALA A 59 5.40 -13.95 3.13
N SER A 60 6.03 -14.69 4.05
CA SER A 60 6.15 -16.14 3.95
C SER A 60 4.79 -16.83 4.09
N GLN A 61 3.94 -16.38 5.00
CA GLN A 61 2.54 -16.86 5.09
C GLN A 61 1.75 -16.59 3.81
N ALA A 62 1.91 -15.40 3.20
CA ALA A 62 1.28 -15.09 1.94
C ALA A 62 1.76 -16.02 0.82
N VAL A 63 3.07 -16.36 0.80
CA VAL A 63 3.68 -17.36 -0.11
C VAL A 63 3.17 -18.78 0.17
N ASP A 64 2.91 -19.14 1.42
CA ASP A 64 2.37 -20.46 1.80
C ASP A 64 0.90 -20.61 1.41
N VAL A 65 0.07 -19.60 1.67
CA VAL A 65 -1.32 -19.54 1.21
C VAL A 65 -1.37 -19.63 -0.32
N ALA A 66 -0.46 -18.91 -0.97
CA ALA A 66 -0.22 -18.97 -2.40
C ALA A 66 0.12 -20.41 -2.88
N SER A 67 1.08 -21.08 -2.23
CA SER A 67 1.50 -22.45 -2.53
C SER A 67 0.36 -23.47 -2.34
N GLN A 68 -0.43 -23.32 -1.28
CA GLN A 68 -1.59 -24.16 -1.00
C GLN A 68 -2.72 -23.95 -2.03
N ALA A 69 -2.95 -22.71 -2.46
CA ALA A 69 -3.88 -22.41 -3.54
C ALA A 69 -3.41 -23.06 -4.86
N ALA A 70 -2.12 -22.98 -5.19
CA ALA A 70 -1.57 -23.65 -6.38
C ALA A 70 -1.73 -25.18 -6.32
N ALA A 71 -1.54 -25.79 -5.15
CA ALA A 71 -1.67 -27.24 -4.94
C ALA A 71 -3.12 -27.74 -5.00
N SER A 72 -4.10 -26.86 -4.83
CA SER A 72 -5.54 -27.20 -4.91
C SER A 72 -6.15 -26.95 -6.29
N ALA A 73 -5.37 -26.44 -7.25
CA ALA A 73 -5.82 -26.29 -8.62
C ALA A 73 -5.97 -27.69 -9.28
N PRO A 74 -7.14 -28.01 -9.88
CA PRO A 74 -7.32 -29.28 -10.56
C PRO A 74 -6.32 -29.39 -11.72
N GLU A 75 -5.55 -30.47 -11.74
CA GLU A 75 -4.60 -30.78 -12.80
C GLU A 75 -5.37 -31.15 -14.07
N THR A 76 -5.70 -30.16 -14.90
CA THR A 76 -6.33 -30.38 -16.21
C THR A 76 -5.25 -30.56 -17.28
N LEU A 77 -5.28 -31.74 -17.89
CA LEU A 77 -4.46 -32.10 -19.04
C LEU A 77 -4.99 -31.35 -20.29
N ASP A 78 -4.03 -30.79 -21.02
CA ASP A 78 -4.09 -30.10 -22.32
C ASP A 78 -4.58 -28.64 -22.42
N GLY A 79 -3.77 -27.83 -23.14
CA GLY A 79 -4.15 -26.52 -23.67
C GLY A 79 -3.03 -25.47 -23.67
N ALA A 80 -2.41 -25.21 -24.83
CA ALA A 80 -1.55 -24.03 -25.01
C ALA A 80 -2.31 -22.72 -24.72
N HIS A 81 -3.62 -22.69 -24.96
CA HIS A 81 -4.52 -21.58 -24.62
C HIS A 81 -4.64 -21.34 -23.11
N GLU A 82 -4.72 -22.41 -22.30
CA GLU A 82 -4.76 -22.27 -20.85
C GLU A 82 -3.43 -21.77 -20.28
N LYS A 83 -2.31 -22.28 -20.81
CA LYS A 83 -0.97 -21.77 -20.48
C LYS A 83 -0.84 -20.28 -20.82
N MET A 84 -1.36 -19.84 -21.97
CA MET A 84 -1.33 -18.44 -22.38
C MET A 84 -2.18 -17.56 -21.45
N ASN A 85 -3.37 -18.01 -21.06
CA ASN A 85 -4.22 -17.29 -20.12
C ASN A 85 -3.58 -17.20 -18.73
N ARG A 86 -2.98 -18.28 -18.23
CA ARG A 86 -2.23 -18.26 -16.96
C ARG A 86 -1.04 -17.32 -17.03
N LEU A 87 -0.32 -17.30 -18.15
CA LEU A 87 0.84 -16.43 -18.34
C LEU A 87 0.44 -14.95 -18.38
N ARG A 88 -0.65 -14.62 -19.07
CA ARG A 88 -1.23 -13.27 -19.09
C ARG A 88 -1.70 -12.84 -17.70
N ALA A 89 -2.46 -13.70 -17.01
CA ALA A 89 -2.94 -13.49 -15.65
C ALA A 89 -1.77 -13.26 -14.67
N GLY A 90 -0.73 -14.09 -14.76
CA GLY A 90 0.49 -13.95 -13.97
C GLY A 90 1.22 -12.63 -14.25
N VAL A 91 1.48 -12.29 -15.50
CA VAL A 91 2.18 -11.05 -15.85
C VAL A 91 1.41 -9.82 -15.36
N LEU A 92 0.08 -9.79 -15.56
CA LEU A 92 -0.77 -8.71 -15.09
C LEU A 92 -0.76 -8.62 -13.56
N GLY A 93 -0.88 -9.75 -12.87
CA GLY A 93 -0.81 -9.82 -11.41
C GLY A 93 0.49 -9.22 -10.86
N ALA A 94 1.64 -9.67 -11.35
CA ALA A 94 2.94 -9.15 -10.87
C ALA A 94 3.09 -7.65 -11.11
N ASN A 95 2.77 -7.18 -12.31
CA ASN A 95 2.88 -5.76 -12.61
C ASN A 95 1.94 -4.93 -11.74
N ASP A 96 0.70 -5.39 -11.52
CA ASP A 96 -0.26 -4.69 -10.69
C ASP A 96 0.15 -4.70 -9.22
N GLY A 97 0.68 -5.82 -8.71
CA GLY A 97 1.23 -5.93 -7.36
C GLY A 97 2.38 -4.95 -7.11
N ILE A 98 3.31 -4.84 -8.06
CA ILE A 98 4.43 -3.89 -8.01
C ILE A 98 3.91 -2.46 -7.95
N VAL A 99 3.07 -2.06 -8.91
CA VAL A 99 2.63 -0.65 -9.04
C VAL A 99 1.72 -0.25 -7.89
N SER A 100 0.69 -1.04 -7.59
CA SER A 100 -0.32 -0.69 -6.58
C SER A 100 0.28 -0.61 -5.17
N THR A 101 1.09 -1.60 -4.79
CA THR A 101 1.72 -1.62 -3.46
C THR A 101 2.77 -0.52 -3.33
N ALA A 102 3.59 -0.30 -4.35
CA ALA A 102 4.53 0.81 -4.37
C ALA A 102 3.81 2.17 -4.28
N ALA A 103 2.73 2.35 -5.03
CA ALA A 103 1.95 3.58 -5.02
C ALA A 103 1.43 3.91 -3.62
N VAL A 104 0.87 2.92 -2.90
CA VAL A 104 0.40 3.09 -1.51
C VAL A 104 1.56 3.36 -0.56
N VAL A 105 2.61 2.54 -0.62
CA VAL A 105 3.78 2.68 0.26
C VAL A 105 4.43 4.05 0.09
N LEU A 106 4.70 4.48 -1.13
CA LEU A 106 5.30 5.79 -1.40
C LEU A 106 4.34 6.94 -1.08
N GLY A 107 3.04 6.80 -1.32
CA GLY A 107 2.06 7.80 -0.92
C GLY A 107 2.03 8.02 0.58
N VAL A 108 1.98 6.95 1.37
CA VAL A 108 2.02 7.03 2.84
C VAL A 108 3.38 7.54 3.33
N ALA A 109 4.48 7.14 2.70
CA ALA A 109 5.82 7.65 3.02
C ALA A 109 6.00 9.14 2.69
N GLY A 110 5.25 9.66 1.72
CA GLY A 110 5.18 11.10 1.47
C GLY A 110 4.47 11.85 2.61
N ALA A 111 3.42 11.25 3.18
CA ALA A 111 2.58 11.86 4.20
C ALA A 111 3.08 11.68 5.65
N SER A 112 3.86 10.64 5.93
CA SER A 112 4.28 10.29 7.29
C SER A 112 5.72 9.81 7.33
N SER A 113 6.45 10.21 8.37
CA SER A 113 7.79 9.70 8.68
C SER A 113 7.78 8.41 9.51
N SER A 114 6.60 7.92 9.94
CA SER A 114 6.49 6.74 10.80
C SER A 114 6.75 5.45 10.01
N PRO A 115 7.81 4.68 10.35
CA PRO A 115 8.08 3.36 9.77
C PRO A 115 6.90 2.41 9.79
N GLN A 116 6.19 2.39 10.93
CA GLN A 116 5.11 1.45 11.19
C GLN A 116 3.89 1.77 10.32
N ALA A 117 3.56 3.05 10.14
CA ALA A 117 2.44 3.47 9.30
C ALA A 117 2.65 3.05 7.82
N ILE A 118 3.87 3.24 7.32
CA ILE A 118 4.23 2.88 5.93
C ILE A 118 4.14 1.36 5.72
N ILE A 119 4.68 0.56 6.65
CA ILE A 119 4.68 -0.90 6.55
C ILE A 119 3.25 -1.46 6.66
N ILE A 120 2.46 -0.98 7.63
CA ILE A 120 1.06 -1.41 7.80
C ILE A 120 0.24 -1.11 6.54
N ALA A 121 0.39 0.09 5.97
CA ALA A 121 -0.30 0.46 4.74
C ALA A 121 0.12 -0.42 3.56
N GLY A 122 1.42 -0.71 3.44
CA GLY A 122 1.95 -1.61 2.41
C GLY A 122 1.41 -3.04 2.54
N MET A 123 1.39 -3.60 3.76
CA MET A 123 0.83 -4.93 4.01
C MET A 123 -0.68 -4.97 3.74
N ALA A 124 -1.42 -3.94 4.17
CA ALA A 124 -2.84 -3.83 3.89
C ALA A 124 -3.12 -3.76 2.38
N SER A 125 -2.31 -2.98 1.63
CA SER A 125 -2.37 -2.90 0.17
C SER A 125 -2.04 -4.25 -0.48
N LEU A 126 -1.05 -4.98 0.02
CA LEU A 126 -0.67 -6.29 -0.50
C LEU A 126 -1.82 -7.27 -0.34
N VAL A 127 -2.37 -7.41 0.87
CA VAL A 127 -3.45 -8.38 1.15
C VAL A 127 -4.73 -8.00 0.42
N GLY A 128 -5.16 -6.74 0.57
CA GLY A 128 -6.37 -6.25 -0.08
C GLY A 128 -6.28 -6.29 -1.60
N GLY A 129 -5.14 -5.87 -2.16
CA GLY A 129 -4.87 -5.89 -3.59
C GLY A 129 -4.83 -7.31 -4.16
N ALA A 130 -4.17 -8.25 -3.49
CA ALA A 130 -4.11 -9.63 -3.94
C ALA A 130 -5.49 -10.28 -4.00
N ILE A 131 -6.30 -10.12 -2.95
CA ILE A 131 -7.69 -10.63 -2.91
C ILE A 131 -8.52 -9.96 -4.02
N SER A 132 -8.44 -8.64 -4.16
CA SER A 132 -9.19 -7.91 -5.17
C SER A 132 -8.81 -8.34 -6.59
N MET A 133 -7.53 -8.59 -6.85
CA MET A 133 -7.02 -9.07 -8.14
C MET A 133 -7.54 -10.48 -8.44
N ALA A 134 -7.47 -11.39 -7.47
CA ALA A 134 -7.94 -12.76 -7.61
C ALA A 134 -9.43 -12.82 -7.95
N LEU A 135 -10.24 -12.05 -7.20
CA LEU A 135 -11.67 -11.95 -7.43
C LEU A 135 -11.97 -11.30 -8.79
N GLY A 136 -11.24 -10.24 -9.15
CA GLY A 136 -11.38 -9.58 -10.45
C GLY A 136 -11.11 -10.50 -11.63
N GLU A 137 -10.02 -11.28 -11.58
CA GLU A 137 -9.70 -12.24 -12.63
C GLU A 137 -10.70 -13.43 -12.64
N TYR A 138 -11.12 -13.94 -11.47
CA TYR A 138 -12.15 -14.98 -11.39
C TYR A 138 -13.43 -14.54 -12.09
N VAL A 139 -13.94 -13.35 -11.74
CA VAL A 139 -15.18 -12.82 -12.31
C VAL A 139 -15.02 -12.56 -13.81
N SER A 140 -13.87 -12.02 -14.23
CA SER A 140 -13.60 -11.77 -15.65
C SER A 140 -13.59 -13.06 -16.47
N VAL A 141 -12.85 -14.08 -16.02
CA VAL A 141 -12.71 -15.35 -16.74
C VAL A 141 -14.00 -16.19 -16.64
N ALA A 142 -14.73 -16.13 -15.53
CA ALA A 142 -16.04 -16.75 -15.40
C ALA A 142 -17.05 -16.14 -16.40
N ALA A 143 -17.07 -14.82 -16.56
CA ALA A 143 -17.92 -14.17 -17.55
C ALA A 143 -17.55 -14.56 -19.00
N GLN A 144 -16.25 -14.73 -19.29
CA GLN A 144 -15.78 -15.25 -20.59
C GLN A 144 -16.27 -16.68 -20.82
N LEU A 145 -16.13 -17.54 -19.81
CA LEU A 145 -16.58 -18.92 -19.84
C LEU A 145 -18.10 -19.04 -20.08
N ASP A 146 -18.89 -18.20 -19.41
CA ASP A 146 -20.35 -18.18 -19.57
C ASP A 146 -20.76 -17.70 -20.98
N SER A 147 -20.05 -16.71 -21.51
CA SER A 147 -20.28 -16.20 -22.87
C SER A 147 -19.95 -17.25 -23.94
N GLU A 148 -18.85 -17.99 -23.75
CA GLU A 148 -18.43 -19.08 -24.63
C GLU A 148 -19.44 -20.24 -24.60
N LYS A 149 -19.86 -20.67 -23.41
CA LYS A 149 -20.92 -21.68 -23.25
C LYS A 149 -22.22 -21.25 -23.90
N ALA A 150 -22.61 -19.98 -23.76
CA ALA A 150 -23.81 -19.45 -24.40
C ALA A 150 -23.70 -19.46 -25.94
N ALA A 151 -22.52 -19.14 -26.49
CA ALA A 151 -22.27 -19.20 -27.93
C ALA A 151 -22.36 -20.64 -28.46
N LEU A 152 -21.77 -21.61 -27.74
CA LEU A 152 -21.82 -23.03 -28.10
C LEU A 152 -23.26 -23.58 -28.08
N ARG A 153 -24.06 -23.22 -27.07
CA ARG A 153 -25.49 -23.58 -27.00
C ARG A 153 -26.28 -23.07 -28.21
N ARG A 154 -25.99 -21.86 -28.70
CA ARG A 154 -26.64 -21.31 -29.90
C ARG A 154 -26.26 -22.06 -31.18
N LEU A 155 -25.07 -22.65 -31.22
CA LEU A 155 -24.58 -23.46 -32.33
C LEU A 155 -24.98 -24.94 -32.22
N GLY A 156 -25.68 -25.34 -31.14
CA GLY A 156 -26.00 -26.74 -30.88
C GLY A 156 -24.76 -27.62 -30.68
N ARG A 157 -23.63 -27.02 -30.27
CA ARG A 157 -22.35 -27.71 -30.08
C ARG A 157 -22.09 -27.90 -28.59
N GLU A 158 -21.63 -29.09 -28.21
CA GLU A 158 -21.17 -29.36 -26.85
C GLU A 158 -19.70 -28.91 -26.68
N PRO A 159 -19.31 -28.37 -25.51
CA PRO A 159 -17.93 -28.03 -25.23
C PRO A 159 -17.05 -29.28 -25.24
N HIS A 160 -15.89 -29.22 -25.88
CA HIS A 160 -14.94 -30.32 -25.80
C HIS A 160 -14.17 -30.25 -24.47
N PRO A 161 -13.83 -31.39 -23.85
CA PRO A 161 -12.99 -31.41 -22.64
C PRO A 161 -11.67 -30.67 -22.88
N GLY A 162 -11.34 -29.68 -22.04
CA GLY A 162 -10.09 -28.89 -22.13
C GLY A 162 -10.13 -27.67 -23.05
N GLU A 163 -11.25 -27.39 -23.73
CA GLU A 163 -11.38 -26.21 -24.60
C GLU A 163 -11.66 -24.92 -23.80
N LEU A 164 -12.26 -25.07 -22.62
CA LEU A 164 -12.79 -23.97 -21.83
C LEU A 164 -11.76 -23.38 -20.87
N VAL A 165 -11.80 -22.06 -20.72
CA VAL A 165 -10.96 -21.33 -19.75
C VAL A 165 -11.29 -21.73 -18.31
N SER A 166 -10.27 -21.74 -17.43
CA SER A 166 -10.39 -22.09 -16.01
C SER A 166 -10.38 -20.84 -15.11
N PRO A 167 -11.54 -20.35 -14.59
CA PRO A 167 -11.59 -19.12 -13.80
C PRO A 167 -10.79 -19.19 -12.51
N MET A 168 -10.87 -20.32 -11.80
CA MET A 168 -10.14 -20.53 -10.55
C MET A 168 -8.62 -20.57 -10.78
N GLY A 169 -8.18 -21.24 -11.85
CA GLY A 169 -6.76 -21.32 -12.20
C GLY A 169 -6.16 -19.95 -12.53
N ALA A 170 -6.90 -19.13 -13.28
CA ALA A 170 -6.49 -17.76 -13.58
C ALA A 170 -6.47 -16.86 -12.32
N ALA A 171 -7.48 -16.96 -11.47
CA ALA A 171 -7.57 -16.21 -10.22
C ALA A 171 -6.39 -16.51 -9.27
N ILE A 172 -6.06 -17.79 -9.10
CA ILE A 172 -4.93 -18.20 -8.28
C ILE A 172 -3.64 -17.68 -8.91
N ALA A 173 -3.38 -17.92 -10.20
CA ALA A 173 -2.18 -17.44 -10.86
C ALA A 173 -1.99 -15.91 -10.72
N SER A 174 -3.06 -15.13 -10.87
CA SER A 174 -3.05 -13.68 -10.62
C SER A 174 -2.73 -13.33 -9.17
N PHE A 175 -3.36 -14.01 -8.20
CA PHE A 175 -3.10 -13.81 -6.77
C PHE A 175 -1.62 -14.02 -6.43
N LEU A 176 -1.05 -15.17 -6.84
CA LEU A 176 0.36 -15.52 -6.53
C LEU A 176 1.30 -14.47 -7.12
N SER A 177 1.07 -14.13 -8.38
CA SER A 177 1.94 -13.22 -9.10
C SER A 177 1.85 -11.81 -8.53
N PHE A 178 0.64 -11.37 -8.13
CA PHE A 178 0.44 -10.12 -7.41
C PHE A 178 1.24 -10.08 -6.12
N VAL A 179 1.14 -11.10 -5.28
CA VAL A 179 1.90 -11.18 -4.01
C VAL A 179 3.40 -11.07 -4.30
N VAL A 180 3.93 -11.85 -5.25
CA VAL A 180 5.34 -11.80 -5.63
C VAL A 180 5.76 -10.40 -6.10
N GLY A 181 4.94 -9.74 -6.91
CA GLY A 181 5.18 -8.37 -7.36
C GLY A 181 5.15 -7.35 -6.22
N ALA A 182 4.17 -7.46 -5.32
CA ALA A 182 3.95 -6.56 -4.19
C ALA A 182 5.03 -6.67 -3.11
N LEU A 183 5.67 -7.83 -2.97
CA LEU A 183 6.76 -8.02 -2.02
C LEU A 183 7.98 -7.15 -2.34
N ILE A 184 8.25 -6.86 -3.61
CA ILE A 184 9.42 -6.06 -4.00
C ILE A 184 9.40 -4.67 -3.38
N PRO A 185 8.39 -3.80 -3.61
CA PRO A 185 8.33 -2.48 -2.98
C PRO A 185 8.17 -2.55 -1.46
N LEU A 186 7.48 -3.56 -0.94
CA LEU A 186 7.29 -3.73 0.50
C LEU A 186 8.62 -4.01 1.22
N LEU A 187 9.44 -4.92 0.69
CA LEU A 187 10.77 -5.21 1.23
C LEU A 187 11.71 -4.02 1.04
N ALA A 188 11.62 -3.33 -0.10
CA ALA A 188 12.44 -2.17 -0.40
C ALA A 188 12.17 -0.97 0.53
N VAL A 189 10.99 -0.89 1.16
CA VAL A 189 10.70 0.12 2.19
C VAL A 189 10.98 -0.38 3.61
N ALA A 190 10.86 -1.68 3.86
CA ALA A 190 11.00 -2.26 5.19
C ALA A 190 12.46 -2.42 5.64
N LEU A 191 13.34 -2.86 4.73
CA LEU A 191 14.73 -3.21 5.04
C LEU A 191 15.67 -2.01 5.22
N PRO A 192 15.61 -0.95 4.39
CA PRO A 192 16.60 0.13 4.50
C PRO A 192 16.41 1.04 5.74
N PRO A 193 17.48 1.71 6.19
CA PRO A 193 17.39 2.77 7.18
C PRO A 193 16.47 3.90 6.72
N VAL A 194 15.85 4.62 7.66
CA VAL A 194 14.80 5.63 7.40
C VAL A 194 15.16 6.60 6.26
N ALA A 195 16.42 7.06 6.20
CA ALA A 195 16.89 7.98 5.15
C ALA A 195 16.81 7.41 3.72
N TRP A 196 16.94 6.09 3.56
CA TRP A 196 17.05 5.42 2.27
C TRP A 196 15.77 4.72 1.80
N ARG A 197 14.72 4.68 2.62
CA ARG A 197 13.50 3.90 2.33
C ARG A 197 12.78 4.36 1.07
N VAL A 198 12.54 5.66 0.94
CA VAL A 198 11.82 6.20 -0.22
C VAL A 198 12.64 6.05 -1.50
N PRO A 199 13.93 6.45 -1.56
CA PRO A 199 14.76 6.21 -2.74
C PRO A 199 14.87 4.72 -3.10
N ALA A 200 15.07 3.85 -2.11
CA ALA A 200 15.20 2.41 -2.34
C ALA A 200 13.90 1.81 -2.89
N ALA A 201 12.75 2.14 -2.31
CA ALA A 201 11.44 1.69 -2.81
C ALA A 201 11.19 2.19 -4.25
N PHE A 202 11.50 3.45 -4.55
CA PHE A 202 11.37 4.01 -5.88
C PHE A 202 12.24 3.25 -6.90
N ILE A 203 13.54 3.13 -6.62
CA ILE A 203 14.51 2.48 -7.52
C ILE A 203 14.19 0.99 -7.71
N ALA A 204 13.92 0.27 -6.62
CA ALA A 204 13.57 -1.16 -6.67
C ALA A 204 12.30 -1.37 -7.52
N THR A 205 11.30 -0.51 -7.36
CA THR A 205 10.06 -0.58 -8.16
C THR A 205 10.33 -0.33 -9.64
N LEU A 206 11.13 0.68 -10.00
CA LEU A 206 11.47 0.94 -11.41
C LEU A 206 12.27 -0.20 -12.04
N ILE A 207 13.19 -0.80 -11.30
CA ILE A 207 13.95 -1.98 -11.77
C ILE A 207 12.99 -3.16 -11.97
N ALA A 208 12.09 -3.41 -11.02
CA ALA A 208 11.10 -4.46 -11.13
C ALA A 208 10.19 -4.25 -12.35
N LEU A 209 9.69 -3.03 -12.56
CA LEU A 209 8.90 -2.64 -13.73
C LEU A 209 9.68 -2.79 -15.04
N ALA A 210 10.98 -2.48 -15.03
CA ALA A 210 11.81 -2.64 -16.22
C ALA A 210 11.95 -4.14 -16.59
N ILE A 211 12.18 -4.98 -15.58
CA ILE A 211 12.30 -6.44 -15.73
C ILE A 211 10.96 -7.03 -16.19
N THR A 212 9.86 -6.73 -15.50
CA THR A 212 8.53 -7.26 -15.86
C THR A 212 8.11 -6.74 -17.23
N GLY A 213 8.30 -5.46 -17.54
CA GLY A 213 8.01 -4.90 -18.87
C GLY A 213 8.79 -5.59 -19.99
N TYR A 214 10.07 -5.90 -19.75
CA TYR A 214 10.91 -6.61 -20.72
C TYR A 214 10.47 -8.06 -20.92
N VAL A 215 10.24 -8.80 -19.83
CA VAL A 215 9.81 -10.21 -19.86
C VAL A 215 8.44 -10.33 -20.51
N SER A 216 7.50 -9.45 -20.16
CA SER A 216 6.14 -9.40 -20.72
C SER A 216 6.17 -9.18 -22.23
N ALA A 217 7.04 -8.28 -22.70
CA ALA A 217 7.19 -8.01 -24.13
C ALA A 217 7.76 -9.20 -24.89
N ARG A 218 8.72 -9.92 -24.29
CA ARG A 218 9.29 -11.14 -24.89
C ARG A 218 8.29 -12.28 -24.98
N ILE A 219 7.42 -12.41 -23.98
CA ILE A 219 6.34 -13.39 -23.99
C ILE A 219 5.27 -13.04 -25.03
N GLY A 220 4.93 -11.76 -25.14
CA GLY A 220 3.89 -11.26 -26.04
C GLY A 220 4.35 -10.93 -27.46
N ASP A 221 5.55 -11.37 -27.87
CA ASP A 221 6.18 -11.09 -29.17
C ASP A 221 6.15 -9.60 -29.58
N ALA A 222 6.30 -8.71 -28.59
CA ALA A 222 6.30 -7.27 -28.76
C ALA A 222 7.73 -6.69 -28.70
N ASP A 223 7.93 -5.47 -29.23
CA ASP A 223 9.21 -4.75 -29.12
C ASP A 223 9.54 -4.48 -27.63
N PRO A 224 10.59 -5.12 -27.07
CA PRO A 224 10.90 -5.02 -25.64
C PRO A 224 11.27 -3.61 -25.23
N LYS A 225 11.93 -2.83 -26.10
CA LYS A 225 12.40 -1.48 -25.73
C LYS A 225 11.22 -0.55 -25.51
N ARG A 226 10.25 -0.57 -26.42
CA ARG A 226 9.05 0.30 -26.34
C ARG A 226 8.16 -0.09 -25.18
N ALA A 227 7.96 -1.39 -24.98
CA ALA A 227 7.14 -1.92 -23.90
C ALA A 227 7.74 -1.58 -22.52
N THR A 228 9.02 -1.87 -22.31
CA THR A 228 9.74 -1.53 -21.07
C THR A 228 9.71 -0.03 -20.82
N LEU A 229 10.00 0.80 -21.82
CA LEU A 229 10.02 2.25 -21.66
C LEU A 229 8.65 2.79 -21.24
N ARG A 230 7.56 2.31 -21.86
CA ARG A 230 6.19 2.72 -21.49
C ARG A 230 5.86 2.38 -20.04
N VAL A 231 6.18 1.16 -19.60
CA VAL A 231 5.88 0.70 -18.24
C VAL A 231 6.72 1.47 -17.21
N VAL A 232 8.02 1.68 -17.48
CA VAL A 232 8.91 2.41 -16.56
C VAL A 232 8.54 3.90 -16.47
N ILE A 233 8.24 4.56 -17.59
CA ILE A 233 7.81 5.97 -17.57
C ILE A 233 6.46 6.10 -16.87
N GLY A 234 5.49 5.25 -17.21
CA GLY A 234 4.18 5.25 -16.56
C GLY A 234 4.29 5.02 -15.05
N GLY A 235 5.12 4.05 -14.65
CA GLY A 235 5.43 3.77 -13.24
C GLY A 235 6.09 4.96 -12.55
N PHE A 236 7.14 5.54 -13.13
CA PHE A 236 7.83 6.71 -12.58
C PHE A 236 6.85 7.87 -12.32
N LEU A 237 6.02 8.20 -13.32
CA LEU A 237 5.05 9.29 -13.20
C LEU A 237 3.97 8.98 -12.16
N GLY A 238 3.44 7.76 -12.15
CA GLY A 238 2.44 7.32 -11.18
C GLY A 238 2.95 7.38 -9.74
N LEU A 239 4.12 6.80 -9.49
CA LEU A 239 4.76 6.81 -8.17
C LEU A 239 5.12 8.23 -7.71
N GLY A 240 5.64 9.06 -8.63
CA GLY A 240 5.92 10.46 -8.35
C GLY A 240 4.66 11.22 -7.96
N ALA A 241 3.54 10.98 -8.65
CA ALA A 241 2.26 11.60 -8.34
C ALA A 241 1.72 11.15 -6.98
N THR A 242 1.76 9.86 -6.64
CA THR A 242 1.25 9.38 -5.35
C THR A 242 2.11 9.85 -4.18
N PHE A 243 3.44 9.83 -4.33
CA PHE A 243 4.36 10.42 -3.35
C PHE A 243 4.09 11.91 -3.16
N LEU A 244 3.92 12.66 -4.25
CA LEU A 244 3.62 14.09 -4.19
C LEU A 244 2.30 14.36 -3.47
N ILE A 245 1.22 13.64 -3.80
CA ILE A 245 -0.06 13.75 -3.10
C ILE A 245 0.13 13.48 -1.61
N GLY A 246 0.81 12.38 -1.26
CA GLY A 246 1.16 12.06 0.12
C GLY A 246 1.88 13.21 0.82
N HIS A 247 2.90 13.77 0.18
CA HIS A 247 3.67 14.89 0.70
C HIS A 247 2.84 16.14 0.94
N LEU A 248 1.95 16.49 0.00
CA LEU A 248 1.04 17.62 0.14
C LEU A 248 0.09 17.44 1.33
N PHE A 249 -0.51 16.26 1.49
CA PHE A 249 -1.37 15.95 2.64
C PHE A 249 -0.59 15.91 3.96
N GLY A 250 0.64 15.39 3.94
CA GLY A 250 1.55 15.42 5.07
C GLY A 250 1.72 16.85 5.59
N MET A 251 2.01 17.81 4.71
CA MET A 251 2.15 19.22 5.11
C MET A 251 0.88 19.84 5.72
N ILE A 252 -0.31 19.31 5.44
CA ILE A 252 -1.58 19.82 5.97
C ILE A 252 -1.91 19.20 7.34
N VAL A 253 -1.52 17.95 7.56
CA VAL A 253 -1.91 17.15 8.74
C VAL A 253 -0.79 17.10 9.81
N SER A 254 0.44 17.50 9.48
CA SER A 254 1.62 17.50 10.37
C SER A 254 1.68 18.67 11.34
#